data_AF-A0A075V8Z7-F1
#
_entry.id   AF-A0A075V8Z7-F1
#
_cell.length_a   1.000
_cell.length_b   1.000
_cell.length_c   1.000
_cell.angle_alpha   90.00
_cell.angle_beta   90.00
_cell.angle_gamma   90.00
#
_symmetry.space_group_name_H-M   'P 1'
#
loop_
_entity.id
_entity.type
_entity.pdbx_description
1 polymer ?
#
loop_
_entity_poly.entity_id
_entity_poly.type
_entity_poly.pdbx_seq_one_letter_code
_entity_poly.pdbx_strand_id
1 'polypeptide(L)' 'MNADTVPVSRYEIRVDTVKKIVNEHTDLDNEAAFALAVHMVRALDTVPEPVR' A
#
# COMPACT_ATOMS: atom_id res chain seq x y z
N MET A 1 -3.19 5.60 29.33
CA MET A 1 -3.96 4.90 28.27
C MET A 1 -2.92 4.40 27.29
N ASN A 2 -2.60 3.11 27.33
CA ASN A 2 -1.56 2.53 26.49
C ASN A 2 -2.12 2.39 25.07
N ALA A 3 -1.52 3.06 24.11
CA ALA A 3 -1.86 2.90 22.71
C ALA A 3 -1.50 1.47 22.32
N ASP A 4 -2.52 0.62 22.14
CA ASP A 4 -2.41 -0.68 21.49
C ASP A 4 -1.87 -0.42 20.07
N THR A 5 -0.54 -0.48 19.93
CA THR A 5 0.10 -0.43 18.64
C THR A 5 -0.18 -1.77 17.99
N VAL A 6 -1.26 -1.82 17.19
CA VAL A 6 -1.55 -2.96 16.32
C VAL A 6 -0.27 -3.21 15.53
N PRO A 7 0.31 -4.43 15.58
CA PRO A 7 1.50 -4.71 14.81
C PRO A 7 1.17 -4.56 13.33
N VAL A 8 1.56 -3.42 12.75
CA VAL A 8 1.35 -3.14 11.33
C VAL A 8 2.25 -4.07 10.55
N SER A 9 1.66 -4.95 9.76
CA SER A 9 2.39 -5.89 8.91
C SER A 9 3.23 -5.13 7.88
N ARG A 10 4.37 -5.70 7.45
CA ARG A 10 5.18 -5.09 6.38
C ARG A 10 4.37 -4.88 5.09
N TYR A 11 3.39 -5.74 4.86
CA TYR A 11 2.45 -5.62 3.76
C TYR A 11 1.60 -4.33 3.87
N GLU A 12 1.02 -4.08 5.05
CA GLU A 12 0.22 -2.87 5.29
C GLU A 12 1.04 -1.60 5.16
N ILE A 13 2.30 -1.59 5.64
CA ILE A 13 3.22 -0.46 5.45
C ILE A 13 3.42 -0.18 3.95
N ARG A 14 3.66 -1.22 3.14
CA ARG A 14 3.85 -1.08 1.69
C ARG A 14 2.59 -0.58 0.99
N VAL A 15 1.42 -1.09 1.36
CA VAL A 15 0.13 -0.61 0.82
C VAL A 15 -0.07 0.86 1.16
N ASP A 16 0.22 1.28 2.40
CA ASP A 16 0.11 2.69 2.80
C ASP A 16 1.07 3.60 2.03
N THR A 17 2.32 3.16 1.82
CA THR A 17 3.28 3.89 0.97
C THR A 17 2.78 4.05 -0.46
N VAL A 18 2.32 2.97 -1.10
CA VAL A 18 1.83 3.04 -2.48
C VAL A 18 0.56 3.89 -2.57
N LYS A 19 -0.34 3.79 -1.58
CA LYS A 19 -1.55 4.60 -1.51
C LYS A 19 -1.24 6.10 -1.44
N LYS A 20 -0.23 6.50 -0.66
CA LYS A 20 0.23 7.91 -0.60
C LYS A 20 0.65 8.41 -1.99
N ILE A 21 1.46 7.62 -2.70
CA ILE A 21 1.89 7.95 -4.07
C ILE A 21 0.70 8.04 -5.04
N VAL A 22 -0.25 7.10 -4.95
CA VAL A 22 -1.47 7.13 -5.78
C VAL A 22 -2.27 8.41 -5.51
N ASN A 23 -2.46 8.78 -4.24
CA ASN A 23 -3.16 10.02 -3.87
C ASN A 23 -2.42 11.29 -4.31
N GLU A 24 -1.09 11.26 -4.39
CA GLU A 24 -0.30 12.41 -4.86
C GLU A 24 -0.40 12.62 -6.38
N HIS A 25 -0.70 11.56 -7.13
CA HIS A 25 -0.69 11.57 -8.60
C HIS A 25 -2.05 11.34 -9.26
N THR A 26 -3.12 11.16 -8.47
CA THR A 26 -4.47 10.92 -8.97
C THR A 26 -5.51 11.60 -8.09
N ASP A 27 -6.64 12.00 -8.66
CA ASP A 27 -7.79 12.54 -7.93
C ASP A 27 -8.76 11.42 -7.46
N LEU A 28 -8.24 10.22 -7.22
CA LEU A 28 -9.06 9.10 -6.75
C LEU A 28 -9.54 9.36 -5.32
N ASP A 29 -10.77 8.91 -5.02
CA ASP A 29 -11.22 8.86 -3.64
C ASP A 29 -10.35 7.88 -2.82
N ASN A 30 -10.40 8.03 -1.50
CA ASN A 30 -9.53 7.30 -0.59
C ASN A 30 -9.74 5.77 -0.63
N GLU A 31 -10.94 5.30 -1.01
CA GLU A 31 -11.28 3.89 -1.16
C GLU A 31 -10.72 3.33 -2.48
N ALA A 32 -10.94 4.06 -3.58
CA ALA A 32 -10.38 3.74 -4.89
C ALA A 32 -8.85 3.73 -4.88
N ALA A 33 -8.22 4.71 -4.23
CA ALA A 33 -6.77 4.77 -4.08
C ALA A 33 -6.22 3.61 -3.25
N PHE A 34 -6.92 3.21 -2.18
CA PHE A 34 -6.54 2.04 -1.39
C PHE A 34 -6.65 0.75 -2.19
N ALA A 35 -7.76 0.54 -2.91
CA ALA A 35 -7.96 -0.62 -3.76
C ALA A 35 -6.86 -0.73 -4.83
N LEU A 36 -6.53 0.40 -5.48
CA LEU A 36 -5.44 0.46 -6.46
C LEU A 36 -4.08 0.14 -5.83
N ALA A 37 -3.78 0.71 -4.66
CA ALA A 37 -2.53 0.43 -3.95
C ALA A 37 -2.37 -1.05 -3.59
N VAL A 38 -3.44 -1.70 -3.12
CA VAL A 38 -3.46 -3.15 -2.85
C VAL A 38 -3.17 -3.94 -4.13
N HIS A 39 -3.80 -3.58 -5.25
CA HIS A 39 -3.57 -4.23 -6.53
C HIS A 39 -2.12 -4.07 -7.00
N MET A 40 -1.54 -2.87 -6.88
CA MET A 40 -0.16 -2.59 -7.26
C MET A 40 0.85 -3.36 -6.40
N VAL A 41 0.67 -3.38 -5.07
CA VAL A 41 1.56 -4.15 -4.18
C VAL A 41 1.52 -5.64 -4.51
N ARG A 42 0.32 -6.20 -4.75
CA ARG A 42 0.19 -7.60 -5.19
C ARG A 42 0.91 -7.87 -6.51
N ALA A 43 0.81 -6.96 -7.47
CA ALA A 43 1.52 -7.09 -8.74
C ALA A 43 3.04 -7.00 -8.56
N LEU A 44 3.54 -6.16 -7.66
CA LEU A 44 4.97 -6.08 -7.34
C LEU A 44 5.47 -7.34 -6.61
N ASP A 45 4.62 -7.98 -5.82
CA ASP A 45 4.94 -9.24 -5.15
C ASP A 45 5.05 -10.42 -6.12
N THR A 46 4.38 -10.35 -7.28
CA THR A 46 4.51 -11.37 -8.34
C THR A 46 5.71 -11.14 -9.26
N VAL A 47 6.37 -9.97 -9.19
CA VAL A 47 7.63 -9.73 -9.91
C VAL A 47 8.76 -10.54 -9.25
N PRO A 48 9.54 -11.33 -10.01
CA PRO A 48 10.69 -12.06 -9.46
C PRO A 48 11.72 -11.11 -8.84
N GLU A 49 12.30 -11.52 -7.70
CA GLU A 49 13.35 -10.78 -6.96
C GLU A 49 14.42 -10.09 -7.82
N PRO A 50 14.99 -10.69 -8.89
CA PRO A 50 16.02 -10.01 -9.69
C PRO A 50 15.53 -8.77 -10.45
N VAL A 51 14.22 -8.51 -10.49
CA VAL A 51 13.58 -7.39 -11.21
C VAL A 51 12.87 -6.42 -10.25
N ARG A 52 12.66 -6.79 -8.98
CA ARG A 52 11.95 -5.98 -7.96
C ARG A 52 12.89 -4.98 -7.29
#